data_AF-A0A8J8GH99-F1
#
_entry.id   AF-A0A8J8GH99-F1
#
_cell.length_a   1.000
_cell.length_b   1.000
_cell.length_c   1.000
_cell.angle_alpha   90.00
_cell.angle_beta   90.00
_cell.angle_gamma   90.00
#
_symmetry.space_group_name_H-M   'P 1'
#
loop_
_entity.id
_entity.type
_entity.pdbx_description
1 polymer ?
#
loop_
_entity_poly.entity_id
_entity_poly.type
_entity_poly.pdbx_seq_one_letter_code
_entity_poly.pdbx_strand_id
1 'polypeptide(L)'
;MSKDKVTRRQFLSYTLTGVGGFMAAGMLTPMIRFAIDPVLKPASEGEFVAVVEESKLTTEPQRFDFKVKQVDAWYESEVTMSAWVYKKEDGSIQAMSPVCKHLGCTVTWNDPKHANKFYCPCHDGLYEKDGTNVPGTPPLAPLDLYDYKVENGTLYLGKARPRA
;
A
#
# COMPACT_ATOMS: atom_id res chain seq x y z
N MET A 1 4.39 -1.33 -62.11
CA MET A 1 5.17 -1.19 -60.85
C MET A 1 6.43 -0.41 -61.17
N SER A 2 6.49 0.88 -60.82
CA SER A 2 7.72 1.66 -60.99
C SER A 2 8.81 1.03 -60.13
N LYS A 3 9.89 0.55 -60.74
CA LYS A 3 11.12 0.18 -60.04
C LYS A 3 11.87 1.48 -59.77
N ASP A 4 11.40 2.25 -58.79
CA ASP A 4 12.12 3.44 -58.36
C ASP A 4 13.44 2.99 -57.73
N LYS A 5 14.52 3.12 -58.50
CA LYS A 5 15.86 2.78 -58.05
C LYS A 5 16.25 3.76 -56.94
N VAL A 6 16.49 3.24 -55.74
CA VAL A 6 16.97 4.03 -54.59
C VAL A 6 18.15 4.89 -55.04
N THR A 7 18.02 6.21 -54.90
CA THR A 7 19.10 7.13 -55.25
C THR A 7 20.27 6.96 -54.28
N ARG A 8 21.50 7.27 -54.72
CA ARG A 8 22.69 7.19 -53.84
C ARG A 8 22.52 7.96 -52.54
N ARG A 9 21.84 9.11 -52.59
CA ARG A 9 21.51 9.91 -51.40
C ARG A 9 20.56 9.18 -50.47
N GLN A 10 19.47 8.60 -51.00
CA GLN A 10 18.52 7.83 -50.20
C GLN A 10 19.17 6.60 -49.57
N PHE A 11 20.03 5.89 -50.32
CA PHE A 11 20.79 4.76 -49.79
C PHE A 11 21.66 5.17 -48.60
N LEU A 12 22.44 6.25 -48.73
CA LEU A 12 23.30 6.76 -47.66
C LEU A 12 22.50 7.29 -46.45
N SER A 13 21.36 7.96 -46.69
CA SER A 13 20.50 8.41 -45.59
C SER A 13 19.92 7.24 -44.80
N TYR A 14 19.43 6.19 -45.48
CA TYR A 14 18.87 5.03 -44.79
C TYR A 14 19.92 4.22 -44.02
N THR A 15 21.12 4.03 -44.58
CA THR A 15 22.18 3.33 -43.86
C THR A 15 22.65 4.13 -42.64
N LEU A 16 22.81 5.45 -42.77
CA LEU A 16 23.20 6.31 -41.66
C LEU A 16 22.13 6.34 -40.56
N THR A 17 20.86 6.51 -40.93
CA THR A 17 19.75 6.49 -39.96
C THR A 17 19.57 5.11 -39.33
N GLY A 18 19.75 4.02 -40.08
CA GLY A 18 19.65 2.66 -39.56
C GLY A 18 20.74 2.34 -38.53
N VAL A 19 22.01 2.65 -38.86
CA VAL A 19 23.14 2.45 -37.94
C VAL A 19 23.01 3.38 -36.73
N GLY A 20 22.70 4.66 -36.95
CA GLY A 20 22.49 5.62 -35.87
C GLY A 20 21.33 5.23 -34.94
N GLY A 21 20.22 4.73 -35.50
CA GLY A 21 19.08 4.22 -34.76
C GLY A 21 19.43 2.99 -33.92
N PHE A 22 20.21 2.06 -34.46
CA PHE A 22 20.69 0.89 -33.71
C PHE A 22 21.58 1.29 -32.52
N MET A 23 22.53 2.21 -32.74
CA MET A 23 23.40 2.71 -31.67
C MET A 23 22.60 3.44 -30.58
N ALA A 24 21.64 4.29 -30.97
CA ALA A 24 20.76 4.98 -30.04
C ALA A 24 19.89 4.00 -29.24
N ALA A 25 19.31 2.99 -29.90
CA ALA A 25 18.53 1.95 -29.25
C ALA A 25 19.38 1.17 -28.23
N GLY A 26 20.62 0.83 -28.56
CA GLY A 26 21.55 0.15 -27.65
C GLY A 26 21.78 0.94 -26.35
N MET A 27 21.88 2.28 -26.44
CA MET A 27 22.05 3.14 -25.26
C MET A 27 20.76 3.34 -24.47
N LEU A 28 19.62 3.47 -25.15
CA LEU A 28 18.33 3.75 -24.50
C LEU A 28 17.70 2.51 -23.86
N THR A 29 17.92 1.32 -24.42
CA THR A 29 17.34 0.07 -23.94
C THR A 29 17.61 -0.21 -22.45
N PRO A 30 18.85 -0.16 -21.92
CA PRO A 30 19.09 -0.40 -20.50
C PRO A 30 18.44 0.65 -19.59
N MET A 31 18.38 1.92 -20.03
CA MET A 31 17.74 3.00 -19.27
C MET A 31 16.22 2.81 -19.18
N ILE A 32 15.60 2.45 -20.31
CA ILE A 32 14.17 2.12 -20.37
C ILE A 32 13.89 0.87 -19.53
N ARG A 33 14.74 -0.17 -19.63
CA ARG A 33 14.56 -1.37 -18.80
C ARG A 33 14.67 -1.04 -17.33
N PHE A 34 15.66 -0.27 -16.90
CA PHE A 34 15.80 0.17 -15.52
C PHE A 34 14.59 1.01 -15.05
N ALA A 35 14.00 1.85 -15.89
CA ALA A 35 12.80 2.57 -15.47
C ALA A 35 11.59 1.65 -15.25
N ILE A 36 11.48 0.55 -16.01
CA ILE A 36 10.29 -0.32 -16.05
C ILE A 36 10.46 -1.59 -15.20
N ASP A 37 11.69 -2.03 -14.93
CA ASP A 37 11.99 -3.28 -14.21
C ASP A 37 11.24 -3.42 -12.87
N PRO A 38 11.09 -2.37 -12.04
CA PRO A 38 10.34 -2.48 -10.79
C PRO A 38 8.87 -2.82 -10.97
N VAL A 39 8.25 -2.34 -12.06
CA VAL A 39 6.83 -2.57 -12.36
C VAL A 39 6.60 -4.01 -12.85
N LEU A 40 7.63 -4.64 -13.43
CA LEU A 40 7.54 -6.00 -13.97
C LEU A 40 7.90 -7.09 -12.97
N LYS A 41 8.44 -6.73 -11.80
CA LYS A 41 8.67 -7.69 -10.72
C LYS A 41 7.33 -8.04 -10.07
N PRO A 42 7.07 -9.34 -9.80
CA PRO A 42 5.86 -9.72 -9.07
C PRO A 42 5.89 -9.06 -7.69
N ALA A 43 4.74 -8.51 -7.27
CA ALA A 43 4.59 -8.06 -5.90
C ALA A 43 4.82 -9.26 -4.98
N SER A 44 5.71 -9.12 -3.98
CA SER A 44 5.84 -10.13 -2.94
C SER A 44 4.48 -10.28 -2.26
N GLU A 45 3.88 -11.47 -2.36
CA GLU A 45 2.65 -11.77 -1.62
C GLU A 45 2.93 -11.61 -0.13
N GLY A 46 2.02 -10.91 0.55
CA GLY A 46 2.24 -10.23 1.83
C GLY A 46 2.98 -11.07 2.87
N GLU A 47 4.15 -10.57 3.27
CA GLU A 47 4.86 -11.05 4.45
C GLU A 47 3.98 -10.74 5.67
N PHE A 48 3.38 -11.77 6.24
CA PHE A 48 2.65 -11.68 7.51
C PHE A 48 3.65 -11.33 8.61
N VAL A 49 3.50 -10.14 9.21
CA VAL A 49 4.40 -9.64 10.25
C VAL A 49 3.82 -9.97 11.62
N ALA A 50 4.64 -10.52 12.51
CA ALA A 50 4.26 -10.78 13.90
C ALA A 50 4.09 -9.44 14.65
N VAL A 51 2.91 -9.21 15.23
CA VAL A 51 2.58 -7.94 15.90
C VAL A 51 2.49 -8.11 17.41
N VAL A 52 1.65 -9.04 17.88
CA VAL A 52 1.38 -9.18 19.32
C VAL A 52 0.89 -10.58 19.67
N GLU A 53 1.08 -11.01 20.90
CA GLU A 53 0.45 -12.23 21.43
C GLU A 53 -1.06 -12.02 21.65
N GLU A 54 -1.86 -13.04 21.35
CA GLU A 54 -3.31 -13.00 21.52
C GLU A 54 -3.73 -12.74 22.97
N SER A 55 -2.92 -13.21 23.94
CA SER A 55 -3.14 -13.06 25.37
C SER A 55 -3.19 -11.61 25.86
N LYS A 56 -2.59 -10.69 25.12
CA LYS A 56 -2.54 -9.25 25.46
C LYS A 56 -3.70 -8.46 24.88
N LEU A 57 -4.52 -9.08 24.02
CA LEU A 57 -5.64 -8.40 23.38
C LEU A 57 -6.79 -8.22 24.37
N THR A 58 -7.24 -6.97 24.50
CA THR A 58 -8.39 -6.59 25.33
C THR A 58 -9.63 -6.36 24.45
N THR A 59 -10.81 -6.22 25.07
CA THR A 59 -12.06 -5.84 24.40
C THR A 59 -12.07 -4.38 23.90
N GLU A 60 -11.07 -3.60 24.31
CA GLU A 60 -10.88 -2.22 23.87
C GLU A 60 -9.80 -2.13 22.78
N PRO A 61 -9.99 -1.27 21.76
CA PRO A 61 -8.98 -0.97 20.74
C PRO A 61 -7.65 -0.51 21.33
N GLN A 62 -6.59 -1.26 21.03
CA GLN A 62 -5.22 -0.91 21.37
C GLN A 62 -4.39 -0.70 20.10
N ARG A 63 -3.49 0.29 20.15
CA ARG A 63 -2.60 0.60 19.03
C ARG A 63 -1.33 -0.21 19.17
N PHE A 64 -0.97 -0.93 18.12
CA PHE A 64 0.29 -1.64 18.00
C PHE A 64 1.06 -1.14 16.79
N ASP A 65 2.34 -0.85 17.00
CA ASP A 65 3.26 -0.45 15.95
C ASP A 65 4.14 -1.64 15.58
N PHE A 66 4.25 -1.93 14.29
CA PHE A 66 5.03 -3.04 13.76
C PHE A 66 5.80 -2.59 12.51
N LYS A 67 6.92 -3.25 12.24
CA LYS A 67 7.79 -2.89 11.11
C LYS A 67 7.51 -3.79 9.93
N VAL A 68 7.25 -3.18 8.77
CA VAL A 68 7.07 -3.88 7.50
C VAL A 68 8.20 -3.50 6.56
N LYS A 69 8.75 -4.49 5.85
CA LYS A 69 9.70 -4.22 4.76
C LYS A 69 8.92 -3.75 3.53
N GLN A 70 9.15 -2.51 3.14
CA GLN A 70 8.59 -1.92 1.94
C GLN A 70 9.70 -1.80 0.88
N VAL A 71 9.41 -2.32 -0.31
CA VAL A 71 10.29 -2.22 -1.48
C VAL A 71 9.77 -1.12 -2.39
N ASP A 72 10.41 0.04 -2.35
CA ASP A 72 10.11 1.20 -3.21
C ASP A 72 11.04 1.17 -4.44
N ALA A 73 10.60 0.40 -5.43
CA ALA A 73 11.29 0.16 -6.69
C ALA A 73 12.69 -0.45 -6.56
N TRP A 74 13.68 0.39 -6.23
CA TRP A 74 15.09 0.03 -6.14
C TRP A 74 15.61 0.04 -4.70
N TYR A 75 14.82 0.51 -3.75
CA TYR A 75 15.21 0.65 -2.36
C TYR A 75 14.31 -0.19 -1.46
N GLU A 76 14.92 -0.93 -0.54
CA GLU A 76 14.22 -1.60 0.55
C GLU A 76 14.32 -0.73 1.80
N SER A 77 13.20 -0.49 2.45
CA SER A 77 13.13 0.26 3.70
C SER A 77 12.22 -0.43 4.71
N GLU A 78 12.52 -0.29 6.00
CA GLU A 78 11.63 -0.72 7.06
C GLU A 78 10.74 0.45 7.46
N VAL A 79 9.44 0.34 7.18
CA VAL A 79 8.46 1.34 7.53
C VAL A 79 7.68 0.85 8.75
N THR A 80 7.61 1.70 9.77
CA THR A 80 6.76 1.44 10.93
C THR A 80 5.31 1.70 10.55
N MET A 81 4.52 0.64 10.47
CA MET A 81 3.07 0.71 10.33
C MET A 81 2.42 0.58 11.71
N SER A 82 1.20 1.09 11.82
CA SER A 82 0.38 0.99 13.02
C SER A 82 -0.92 0.28 12.70
N ALA A 83 -1.46 -0.46 13.67
CA ALA A 83 -2.78 -1.07 13.61
C ALA A 83 -3.53 -0.86 14.93
N TRP A 84 -4.84 -0.63 14.83
CA TRP A 84 -5.76 -0.75 15.96
C TRP A 84 -6.26 -2.18 16.03
N VAL A 85 -5.99 -2.88 17.12
CA VAL A 85 -6.38 -4.28 17.31
C VAL A 85 -7.17 -4.44 18.60
N TYR A 86 -8.27 -5.19 18.54
CA TYR A 86 -9.00 -5.65 19.73
C TYR A 86 -9.70 -6.97 19.47
N LYS A 87 -10.08 -7.64 20.57
CA LYS A 87 -10.89 -8.86 20.52
C LYS A 87 -12.36 -8.52 20.74
N LYS A 88 -13.24 -8.98 19.85
CA LYS A 88 -14.68 -8.87 20.01
C LYS A 88 -15.18 -9.88 21.04
N GLU A 89 -16.39 -9.67 21.54
CA GLU A 89 -17.05 -10.55 22.52
C GLU A 89 -17.29 -11.96 21.97
N ASP A 90 -17.43 -12.11 20.65
CA ASP A 90 -17.54 -13.38 19.93
C ASP A 90 -16.20 -14.14 19.81
N GLY A 91 -15.11 -13.57 20.31
CA GLY A 91 -13.76 -14.12 20.22
C GLY A 91 -13.02 -13.83 18.92
N SER A 92 -13.67 -13.16 17.94
CA SER A 92 -13.01 -12.72 16.71
C SER A 92 -12.08 -11.54 16.96
N ILE A 93 -11.00 -11.45 16.20
CA ILE A 93 -10.04 -10.34 16.29
C ILE A 93 -10.35 -9.34 15.20
N GLN A 94 -10.41 -8.07 15.58
CA GLN A 94 -10.58 -6.96 14.66
C GLN A 94 -9.26 -6.18 14.59
N ALA A 95 -8.58 -6.27 13.46
CA ALA A 95 -7.38 -5.47 13.18
C ALA A 95 -7.69 -4.45 12.08
N MET A 96 -7.51 -3.17 12.39
CA MET A 96 -7.88 -2.05 11.53
C MET A 96 -6.70 -1.13 11.27
N SER A 97 -6.66 -0.56 10.07
CA SER A 97 -5.75 0.51 9.73
C SER A 97 -6.16 1.79 10.47
N PRO A 98 -5.22 2.52 11.08
CA PRO A 98 -5.49 3.82 11.68
C PRO A 98 -5.56 4.95 10.64
N VAL A 99 -5.47 4.64 9.34
CA VAL A 99 -5.45 5.63 8.27
C VAL A 99 -6.87 6.09 7.94
N CYS A 100 -7.14 7.36 8.17
CA CYS A 100 -8.41 8.00 7.89
C CYS A 100 -8.70 8.03 6.37
N LYS A 101 -9.90 7.62 5.98
CA LYS A 101 -10.38 7.58 4.59
C LYS A 101 -10.73 8.92 3.96
N HIS A 102 -10.50 10.02 4.66
CA HIS A 102 -10.58 11.35 4.07
C HIS A 102 -9.30 11.69 3.29
N LEU A 103 -8.18 11.87 4.01
CA LEU A 103 -6.89 12.30 3.43
C LEU A 103 -5.67 11.56 4.04
N GLY A 104 -5.89 10.49 4.81
CA GLY A 104 -4.80 9.64 5.32
C GLY A 104 -4.23 10.00 6.69
N CYS A 105 -4.82 10.95 7.43
CA CYS A 105 -4.44 11.23 8.82
C CYS A 105 -4.60 10.00 9.73
N THR A 106 -3.82 9.91 10.80
CA THR A 106 -3.97 8.86 11.83
C THR A 106 -5.16 9.14 12.74
N VAL A 107 -6.03 8.15 12.93
CA VAL A 107 -7.18 8.23 13.86
C VAL A 107 -6.78 7.77 15.27
N THR A 108 -7.36 8.40 16.27
CA THR A 108 -7.20 8.05 17.69
C THR A 108 -8.48 7.42 18.24
N TRP A 109 -8.34 6.47 19.17
CA TRP A 109 -9.46 5.89 19.89
C TRP A 109 -9.75 6.68 21.17
N ASN A 110 -11.03 6.86 21.50
CA ASN A 110 -11.50 7.38 22.79
C ASN A 110 -10.94 8.77 23.12
N ASP A 111 -11.05 9.70 22.17
CA ASP A 111 -10.74 11.11 22.41
C ASP A 111 -11.65 11.67 23.52
N PRO A 112 -11.17 12.58 24.40
CA PRO A 112 -11.98 13.14 25.48
C PRO A 112 -13.32 13.75 25.04
N LYS A 113 -13.43 14.20 23.79
CA LYS A 113 -14.67 14.75 23.22
C LYS A 113 -15.57 13.68 22.60
N HIS A 114 -15.02 12.51 22.27
CA HIS A 114 -15.67 11.46 21.49
C HIS A 114 -15.40 10.09 22.10
N ALA A 115 -16.06 9.82 23.23
CA ALA A 115 -15.92 8.56 23.92
C ALA A 115 -16.41 7.38 23.05
N ASN A 116 -15.69 6.25 23.12
CA ASN A 116 -16.01 5.02 22.37
C ASN A 116 -16.09 5.17 20.84
N LYS A 117 -15.40 6.17 20.27
CA LYS A 117 -15.30 6.38 18.82
C LYS A 117 -13.85 6.55 18.40
N PHE A 118 -13.59 6.27 17.12
CA PHE A 118 -12.36 6.74 16.50
C PHE A 118 -12.56 8.15 15.99
N TYR A 119 -11.60 9.01 16.30
CA TYR A 119 -11.63 10.42 15.96
C TYR A 119 -10.39 10.81 15.17
N CYS A 120 -10.59 11.61 14.12
CA CYS A 120 -9.54 12.17 13.29
C CYS A 120 -9.46 13.68 13.50
N PRO A 121 -8.40 14.20 14.17
CA PRO A 121 -8.32 15.62 14.55
C PRO A 121 -8.10 16.57 13.38
N CYS A 122 -7.78 16.07 12.18
CA CYS A 122 -7.50 16.92 11.01
C CYS A 122 -8.74 17.67 10.50
N HIS A 123 -9.91 17.03 10.49
CA HIS A 123 -11.16 17.58 9.93
C HIS A 123 -12.39 17.02 10.66
N ASP A 124 -12.26 16.65 11.93
CA ASP A 124 -13.35 16.10 12.75
C ASP A 124 -14.01 14.82 12.16
N GLY A 125 -13.21 13.95 11.56
CA GLY A 125 -13.69 12.67 11.05
C GLY A 125 -14.02 11.71 12.18
N LEU A 126 -15.17 11.02 12.11
CA LEU A 126 -15.60 10.07 13.12
C LEU A 126 -15.83 8.67 12.54
N TYR A 127 -15.46 7.65 13.30
CA TYR A 127 -15.80 6.26 13.03
C TYR A 127 -16.31 5.59 14.31
N GLU A 128 -17.21 4.63 14.14
CA GLU A 128 -17.68 3.75 15.21
C GLU A 128 -16.58 2.75 15.63
N LYS A 129 -16.78 2.04 16.75
CA LYS A 129 -15.82 1.05 17.28
C LYS A 129 -15.43 -0.04 16.29
N ASP A 130 -16.32 -0.38 15.37
CA ASP A 130 -16.07 -1.37 14.33
C ASP A 130 -15.30 -0.78 13.12
N GLY A 131 -15.03 0.52 13.11
CA GLY A 131 -14.39 1.24 12.01
C GLY A 131 -15.35 1.75 10.94
N THR A 132 -16.67 1.61 11.12
CA THR A 132 -17.67 2.18 10.20
C THR A 132 -17.66 3.71 10.30
N ASN A 133 -17.64 4.40 9.16
CA ASN A 133 -17.66 5.86 9.13
C ASN A 133 -19.02 6.41 9.59
N VAL A 134 -18.99 7.49 10.38
CA VAL A 134 -20.21 8.14 10.87
C VAL A 134 -20.78 9.07 9.78
N PRO A 135 -22.06 8.92 9.40
CA PRO A 135 -22.69 9.80 8.42
C PRO A 135 -22.63 11.28 8.84
N GLY A 136 -22.40 12.17 7.87
CA GLY A 136 -22.29 13.62 8.12
C GLY A 136 -20.90 14.08 8.59
N THR A 137 -19.92 13.18 8.63
CA THR A 137 -18.50 13.52 8.84
C THR A 137 -17.67 13.33 7.56
N PRO A 138 -16.45 13.89 7.44
CA PRO A 138 -15.66 13.81 6.20
C PRO A 138 -15.26 12.42 5.68
N PRO A 139 -15.06 11.38 6.52
CA PRO A 139 -14.80 10.03 6.05
C PRO A 139 -15.89 9.46 5.12
N LEU A 140 -15.50 9.16 3.88
CA LEU A 140 -16.42 8.62 2.86
C LEU A 140 -16.57 7.10 2.90
N ALA A 141 -15.67 6.42 3.61
CA ALA A 141 -15.59 4.96 3.66
C ALA A 141 -15.15 4.49 5.05
N PRO A 142 -15.45 3.24 5.44
CA PRO A 142 -14.96 2.63 6.67
C PRO A 142 -13.44 2.44 6.67
N LEU A 143 -12.86 2.26 7.85
CA LEU A 143 -11.44 1.93 7.99
C LEU A 143 -11.10 0.59 7.33
N ASP A 144 -9.89 0.50 6.77
CA ASP A 144 -9.39 -0.74 6.19
C ASP A 144 -9.15 -1.79 7.27
N LEU A 145 -9.33 -3.05 6.89
CA LEU A 145 -9.03 -4.18 7.76
C LEU A 145 -7.70 -4.80 7.37
N TYR A 146 -6.87 -5.17 8.34
CA TYR A 146 -5.71 -5.99 8.06
C TYR A 146 -6.14 -7.45 7.95
N ASP A 147 -5.62 -8.15 6.95
CA ASP A 147 -5.62 -9.62 6.97
C ASP A 147 -4.86 -10.07 8.21
N TYR A 148 -5.39 -11.06 8.93
CA TYR A 148 -4.71 -11.57 10.12
C TYR A 148 -4.64 -13.09 10.13
N LYS A 149 -3.59 -13.60 10.76
CA LYS A 149 -3.40 -15.03 11.02
C LYS A 149 -2.94 -15.20 12.46
N VAL A 150 -3.51 -16.16 13.17
CA VAL A 150 -3.06 -16.51 14.52
C VAL A 150 -2.33 -17.84 14.45
N GLU A 151 -1.03 -17.84 14.75
CA GLU A 151 -0.22 -19.05 14.84
C GLU A 151 0.53 -19.06 16.18
N ASN A 152 0.49 -20.19 16.88
CA ASN A 152 1.18 -20.39 18.16
C ASN A 152 0.91 -19.28 19.20
N GLY A 153 -0.32 -18.74 19.22
CA GLY A 153 -0.72 -17.66 20.13
C GLY A 153 -0.18 -16.28 19.76
N THR A 154 0.46 -16.12 18.60
CA THR A 154 0.91 -14.83 18.06
C THR A 154 0.00 -14.40 16.91
N LEU A 155 -0.43 -13.14 16.94
CA LEU A 155 -1.15 -12.47 15.88
C LEU A 155 -0.17 -11.93 14.85
N TYR A 156 -0.34 -12.38 13.62
CA TYR A 156 0.33 -11.88 12.44
C TYR A 156 -0.63 -11.02 11.63
N LEU A 157 -0.17 -9.86 11.18
CA LEU A 157 -0.90 -8.97 10.28
C LEU A 157 -0.28 -8.99 8.89
N GLY A 158 -1.12 -9.11 7.87
CA GLY A 158 -0.78 -9.02 6.45
C GLY A 158 -1.14 -7.66 5.86
N LYS A 159 -1.52 -7.63 4.58
CA LYS A 159 -1.86 -6.39 3.87
C LYS A 159 -3.22 -5.85 4.34
N ALA A 160 -3.34 -4.52 4.43
CA ALA A 160 -4.63 -3.86 4.62
C ALA A 160 -5.51 -4.03 3.38
N ARG A 161 -6.76 -4.46 3.57
CA ARG A 161 -7.79 -4.57 2.53
C ARG A 161 -8.88 -3.52 2.77
N PRO A 162 -9.34 -2.86 1.69
CA PRO A 162 -10.55 -2.05 1.74
C PRO A 162 -11.73 -2.86 2.26
N ARG A 163 -12.39 -2.33 3.29
CA ARG A 163 -13.69 -2.83 3.72
C ARG A 163 -14.74 -2.31 2.74
N ALA A 164 -15.37 -3.26 2.04
CA ALA A 164 -16.45 -2.98 1.09
C ALA A 164 -17.75 -2.59 1.80
#